data_AF-A0A1F3WVD5-F1
#
_entry.id   AF-A0A1F3WVD5-F1
#
_cell.length_a   1.000
_cell.length_b   1.000
_cell.length_c   1.000
_cell.angle_alpha   90.00
_cell.angle_beta   90.00
_cell.angle_gamma   90.00
#
_symmetry.space_group_name_H-M   'P 1'
#
loop_
_entity.id
_entity.type
_entity.pdbx_description
1 polymer ?
#
loop_
_entity_poly.entity_id
_entity_poly.type
_entity_poly.pdbx_seq_one_letter_code
_entity_poly.pdbx_strand_id
1 'polypeptide(L)'
;MLSFGVNIDTTQSFSLELRRIFFLGILSLLLILMGPTGIFAPIPLVFIFLLYSQSKGIITGMVGFSILLLLTIIFNFTPLLSVVFLLSFVNAILIANTILKGLSPDRGLVMAGIVFFIIVLVGVGSYLAIGPDFVKGELTRVLAGFIDQIKKENADFIAQGGDDARVLQDLLKDPKTIVENFLNWACAAFFSILMFGHWLCLIIVLRSSLVWKKKRAYDFTIRHLISFKAPEFFVWPLIMALGLVLVGEYILGPVGTVLGMNFLYFLGVFYFIQGVGVYYDVLQMVGIRGGFRSILVILAAVMAYRFLAIVGVFDQWINFRQQIKNFKKNKGDNL
;
A
#
# COMPACT_ATOMS: atom_id res chain seq x y z
N MET A 1 6.19 57.44 -0.74
CA MET A 1 6.07 55.97 -0.67
C MET A 1 4.74 55.62 -0.05
N LEU A 2 3.72 55.42 -0.88
CA LEU A 2 2.37 55.07 -0.42
C LEU A 2 2.28 53.55 -0.29
N SER A 3 2.22 53.09 0.96
CA SER A 3 1.82 51.73 1.31
C SER A 3 0.34 51.58 0.99
N PHE A 4 0.02 51.03 -0.19
CA PHE A 4 -1.34 50.55 -0.48
C PHE A 4 -1.60 49.32 0.39
N GLY A 5 -2.13 49.57 1.58
CA GLY A 5 -2.75 48.55 2.43
C GLY A 5 -4.01 48.05 1.75
N VAL A 6 -3.86 47.08 0.83
CA VAL A 6 -4.99 46.25 0.40
C VAL A 6 -5.39 45.44 1.62
N ASN A 7 -6.46 45.89 2.27
CA ASN A 7 -7.10 45.16 3.36
C ASN A 7 -7.78 43.94 2.73
N ILE A 8 -7.01 42.87 2.51
CA ILE A 8 -7.53 41.60 2.00
C ILE A 8 -8.47 41.07 3.08
N ASP A 9 -9.77 41.06 2.81
CA ASP A 9 -10.80 40.51 3.69
C ASP A 9 -10.41 39.10 4.15
N THR A 10 -9.91 39.03 5.38
CA THR A 10 -9.45 37.78 6.01
C THR A 10 -10.60 36.76 6.11
N THR A 11 -11.85 37.24 6.17
CA THR A 11 -13.08 36.45 6.19
C THR A 11 -13.32 35.67 4.89
N GLN A 12 -13.09 36.27 3.71
CA GLN A 12 -13.23 35.56 2.44
C GLN A 12 -12.20 34.44 2.29
N SER A 13 -10.96 34.70 2.73
CA SER A 13 -9.88 33.70 2.68
C SER A 13 -10.20 32.47 3.55
N PHE A 14 -10.74 32.67 4.76
CA PHE A 14 -11.11 31.58 5.67
C PHE A 14 -12.22 30.69 5.11
N SER A 15 -13.24 31.30 4.50
CA SER A 15 -14.37 30.55 3.92
C SER A 15 -13.94 29.64 2.77
N LEU A 16 -12.97 30.07 1.95
CA LEU A 16 -12.44 29.30 0.83
C LEU A 16 -11.59 28.13 1.31
N GLU A 17 -10.76 28.33 2.34
CA GLU A 17 -9.97 27.26 2.94
C GLU A 17 -10.85 26.13 3.47
N LEU A 18 -11.90 26.48 4.24
CA LEU A 18 -12.81 25.51 4.83
C LEU A 18 -13.53 24.67 3.76
N ARG A 19 -14.01 25.31 2.68
CA ARG A 19 -14.64 24.62 1.54
C ARG A 19 -13.70 23.60 0.89
N ARG A 20 -12.42 23.94 0.73
CA ARG A 20 -11.42 23.03 0.14
C ARG A 20 -11.06 21.87 1.06
N ILE A 21 -10.96 22.12 2.37
CA ILE A 21 -10.73 21.06 3.37
C ILE A 21 -11.90 20.08 3.36
N PHE A 22 -13.13 20.60 3.37
CA PHE A 22 -14.34 19.79 3.31
C PHE A 22 -14.42 18.95 2.04
N PHE A 23 -14.14 19.56 0.88
CA PHE A 23 -14.08 18.86 -0.40
C PHE A 23 -13.06 17.71 -0.39
N LEU A 24 -11.83 17.95 0.11
CA LEU A 24 -10.80 16.91 0.20
C LEU A 24 -11.19 15.81 1.20
N GLY A 25 -11.83 16.16 2.32
CA GLY A 25 -12.36 15.20 3.29
C GLY A 25 -13.43 14.29 2.69
N ILE A 26 -14.42 14.88 1.99
CA ILE A 26 -15.44 14.11 1.27
C ILE A 26 -14.82 13.23 0.19
N LEU A 27 -13.88 13.77 -0.59
CA LEU A 27 -13.22 12.99 -1.64
C LEU A 27 -12.52 11.75 -1.08
N SER A 28 -11.87 11.86 0.08
CA SER A 28 -11.29 10.71 0.78
C SER A 28 -12.35 9.68 1.17
N LEU A 29 -13.51 10.11 1.67
CA LEU A 29 -14.62 9.23 2.03
C LEU A 29 -15.20 8.51 0.81
N LEU A 30 -15.41 9.25 -0.28
CA LEU A 30 -15.92 8.70 -1.54
C LEU A 30 -14.96 7.65 -2.12
N LEU A 31 -13.65 7.90 -2.11
CA LEU A 31 -12.66 6.95 -2.62
C LEU A 31 -12.70 5.59 -1.89
N ILE A 32 -12.97 5.59 -0.59
CA ILE A 32 -13.14 4.37 0.22
C ILE A 32 -14.44 3.64 -0.10
N LEU A 33 -15.53 4.38 -0.34
CA LEU A 33 -16.82 3.80 -0.75
C LEU A 33 -16.75 3.12 -2.13
N MET A 34 -15.84 3.57 -2.99
CA MET A 34 -15.65 3.03 -4.35
C MET A 34 -14.79 1.75 -4.40
N GLY A 35 -14.52 1.10 -3.27
CA GLY A 35 -13.88 -0.21 -3.22
C GLY A 35 -12.37 -0.17 -3.54
N PRO A 36 -11.90 -0.72 -4.69
CA PRO A 36 -10.46 -0.78 -5.00
C PRO A 36 -9.74 0.57 -5.02
N THR A 37 -10.46 1.66 -5.35
CA THR A 37 -9.90 3.02 -5.32
C THR A 37 -9.62 3.53 -3.91
N GLY A 38 -10.08 2.82 -2.87
CA GLY A 38 -9.84 3.15 -1.47
C GLY A 38 -8.36 3.23 -1.13
N ILE A 39 -7.50 2.54 -1.90
CA ILE A 39 -6.04 2.65 -1.79
C ILE A 39 -5.52 4.09 -1.97
N PHE A 40 -6.28 4.95 -2.68
CA PHE A 40 -5.94 6.35 -2.96
C PHE A 40 -6.59 7.34 -2.00
N ALA A 41 -7.46 6.90 -1.10
CA ALA A 41 -8.09 7.75 -0.09
C ALA A 41 -7.11 8.52 0.82
N PRO A 42 -5.88 8.02 1.13
CA PRO A 42 -4.90 8.81 1.86
C PRO A 42 -4.53 10.12 1.16
N ILE A 43 -4.59 10.18 -0.18
CA ILE A 43 -4.03 11.30 -0.97
C ILE A 43 -4.73 12.63 -0.65
N PRO A 44 -6.07 12.75 -0.73
CA PRO A 44 -6.76 13.98 -0.32
C PRO A 44 -6.43 14.41 1.12
N LEU A 45 -6.36 13.46 2.06
CA LEU A 45 -6.02 13.75 3.45
C LEU A 45 -4.58 14.31 3.58
N VAL A 46 -3.61 13.71 2.88
CA VAL A 46 -2.23 14.22 2.83
C VAL A 46 -2.20 15.68 2.37
N PHE A 47 -2.98 16.05 1.34
CA PHE A 47 -3.04 17.44 0.89
C PHE A 47 -3.60 18.38 1.96
N ILE A 48 -4.53 17.93 2.81
CA ILE A 48 -5.01 18.75 3.93
C ILE A 48 -3.86 19.03 4.90
N PHE A 49 -3.09 18.00 5.27
CA PHE A 49 -1.91 18.12 6.14
C PHE A 49 -0.86 19.07 5.57
N LEU A 50 -0.56 18.95 4.26
CA LEU A 50 0.49 19.73 3.61
C LEU A 50 0.07 21.18 3.34
N LEU A 51 -1.19 21.44 2.98
CA LEU A 51 -1.65 22.75 2.54
C LEU A 51 -2.22 23.65 3.65
N TYR A 52 -2.86 23.09 4.69
CA TYR A 52 -3.61 23.90 5.66
C TYR A 52 -3.07 23.83 7.09
N SER A 53 -2.72 22.65 7.60
CA SER A 53 -1.97 22.41 8.86
C SER A 53 -2.19 20.96 9.34
N GLN A 54 -1.36 20.53 10.30
CA GLN A 54 -1.52 19.22 10.96
C GLN A 54 -2.84 19.12 11.73
N SER A 55 -3.20 20.13 12.52
CA SER A 55 -4.43 20.11 13.32
C SER A 55 -5.68 20.00 12.46
N LYS A 56 -5.76 20.76 11.36
CA LYS A 56 -6.89 20.69 10.42
C LYS A 56 -7.01 19.30 9.79
N GLY A 57 -5.88 18.68 9.41
CA GLY A 57 -5.85 17.30 8.90
C GLY A 57 -6.35 16.27 9.91
N ILE A 58 -5.94 16.40 11.18
CA ILE A 58 -6.39 15.50 12.26
C ILE A 58 -7.90 15.64 12.49
N ILE A 59 -8.40 16.88 12.58
CA ILE A 59 -9.84 17.13 12.77
C ILE A 59 -10.65 16.53 11.62
N THR A 60 -10.24 16.76 10.37
CA THR A 60 -10.95 16.20 9.21
C THR A 60 -10.93 14.67 9.21
N GLY A 61 -9.82 14.04 9.55
CA GLY A 61 -9.74 12.59 9.67
C GLY A 61 -10.65 12.04 10.77
N MET A 62 -10.64 12.64 11.96
CA MET A 62 -11.49 12.22 13.08
C MET A 62 -12.98 12.39 12.75
N VAL A 63 -13.37 13.52 12.15
CA VAL A 63 -14.75 13.75 11.72
C VAL A 63 -15.16 12.74 10.63
N GLY A 64 -14.30 12.48 9.65
CA GLY A 64 -14.57 11.49 8.60
C GLY A 64 -14.76 10.08 9.16
N PHE A 65 -13.92 9.68 10.13
CA PHE A 65 -14.04 8.40 10.82
C PHE A 65 -15.35 8.30 11.62
N SER A 66 -15.69 9.33 12.39
CA SER A 66 -16.95 9.36 13.16
C SER A 66 -18.19 9.29 12.26
N ILE A 67 -18.17 9.97 11.10
CA ILE A 67 -19.25 9.91 10.13
C ILE A 67 -19.39 8.49 9.59
N LEU A 68 -18.29 7.83 9.19
CA LEU A 68 -18.34 6.45 8.69
C LEU A 68 -18.82 5.47 9.75
N LEU A 69 -18.40 5.64 11.00
CA LEU A 69 -18.85 4.82 12.11
C LEU A 69 -20.36 4.98 12.33
N LEU A 70 -20.87 6.22 12.29
CA LEU A 70 -22.30 6.50 12.40
C LEU A 70 -23.09 5.93 11.21
N LEU A 71 -22.57 6.04 9.98
CA LEU A 71 -23.17 5.42 8.79
C LEU A 71 -23.19 3.89 8.89
N THR A 72 -22.14 3.30 9.47
CA THR A 72 -22.06 1.86 9.73
C THR A 72 -23.20 1.43 10.65
N ILE A 73 -23.47 2.19 11.72
CA ILE A 73 -24.55 1.90 12.67
C ILE A 73 -25.94 2.10 12.04
N ILE A 74 -26.15 3.20 11.31
CA ILE A 74 -27.47 3.55 10.77
C ILE A 74 -27.88 2.67 9.58
N PHE A 75 -26.95 2.43 8.65
CA PHE A 75 -27.23 1.73 7.39
C PHE A 75 -26.82 0.26 7.42
N ASN A 76 -26.31 -0.24 8.55
CA ASN A 76 -25.74 -1.58 8.68
C ASN A 76 -24.64 -1.87 7.64
N PHE A 77 -23.83 -0.85 7.28
CA PHE A 77 -22.65 -1.11 6.46
C PHE A 77 -21.65 -1.99 7.21
N THR A 78 -20.74 -2.64 6.47
CA THR A 78 -19.71 -3.47 7.08
C THR A 78 -18.74 -2.59 7.90
N PRO A 79 -18.48 -2.91 9.19
CA PRO A 79 -17.52 -2.18 10.03
C PRO A 79 -16.11 -2.07 9.43
N LEU A 80 -15.77 -2.98 8.51
CA LEU A 80 -14.54 -2.97 7.72
C LEU A 80 -14.30 -1.63 7.02
N LEU A 81 -15.35 -0.93 6.57
CA LEU A 81 -15.21 0.35 5.89
C LEU A 81 -14.59 1.43 6.81
N SER A 82 -15.02 1.47 8.07
CA SER A 82 -14.48 2.37 9.08
C SER A 82 -13.02 2.02 9.41
N VAL A 83 -12.69 0.73 9.48
CA VAL A 83 -11.31 0.25 9.68
C VAL A 83 -10.40 0.65 8.50
N VAL A 84 -10.86 0.46 7.26
CA VAL A 84 -10.11 0.86 6.05
C VAL A 84 -9.89 2.37 6.01
N PHE A 85 -10.87 3.17 6.44
CA PHE A 85 -10.69 4.62 6.56
C PHE A 85 -9.65 4.99 7.62
N LEU A 86 -9.71 4.36 8.80
CA LEU A 86 -8.73 4.61 9.87
C LEU A 86 -7.30 4.31 9.39
N LEU A 87 -7.11 3.20 8.68
CA LEU A 87 -5.80 2.83 8.11
C LEU A 87 -5.36 3.80 7.02
N SER A 88 -6.29 4.26 6.19
CA SER A 88 -6.01 5.30 5.19
C SER A 88 -5.61 6.63 5.82
N PHE A 89 -6.23 6.98 6.95
CA PHE A 89 -5.88 8.15 7.73
C PHE A 89 -4.50 8.04 8.38
N VAL A 90 -4.16 6.88 8.97
CA VAL A 90 -2.80 6.59 9.47
C VAL A 90 -1.78 6.69 8.35
N ASN A 91 -2.07 6.10 7.18
CA ASN A 91 -1.23 6.18 6.00
C ASN A 91 -0.99 7.65 5.57
N ALA A 92 -2.05 8.47 5.56
CA ALA A 92 -1.93 9.90 5.26
C ALA A 92 -1.04 10.65 6.27
N ILE A 93 -1.16 10.34 7.56
CA ILE A 93 -0.27 10.91 8.60
C ILE A 93 1.18 10.53 8.36
N LEU A 94 1.47 9.27 8.01
CA LEU A 94 2.83 8.79 7.75
C LEU A 94 3.48 9.49 6.55
N ILE A 95 2.73 9.63 5.45
CA ILE A 95 3.19 10.35 4.26
C ILE A 95 3.41 11.83 4.59
N ALA A 96 2.44 12.48 5.25
CA ALA A 96 2.54 13.88 5.63
C ALA A 96 3.72 14.12 6.56
N ASN A 97 3.95 13.25 7.55
CA ASN A 97 5.08 13.36 8.47
C ASN A 97 6.42 13.19 7.75
N THR A 98 6.51 12.30 6.76
CA THR A 98 7.71 12.13 5.95
C THR A 98 8.09 13.45 5.26
N ILE A 99 7.11 14.13 4.68
CA ILE A 99 7.33 15.39 3.96
C ILE A 99 7.55 16.56 4.93
N LEU A 100 6.71 16.70 5.95
CA LEU A 100 6.75 17.81 6.91
C LEU A 100 8.02 17.82 7.77
N LYS A 101 8.57 16.64 8.10
CA LYS A 101 9.83 16.51 8.83
C LYS A 101 11.06 16.52 7.92
N GLY A 102 10.90 16.68 6.61
CA GLY A 102 12.01 16.64 5.65
C GLY A 102 12.74 15.29 5.63
N LEU A 103 12.04 14.20 5.93
CA LEU A 103 12.64 12.86 5.89
C LEU A 103 12.78 12.42 4.43
N SER A 104 13.86 11.70 4.15
CA SER A 104 14.05 11.10 2.84
C SER A 104 12.97 10.02 2.59
N PRO A 105 12.47 9.87 1.34
CA PRO A 105 11.33 8.98 1.04
C PRO A 105 11.57 7.51 1.43
N ASP A 106 12.82 7.06 1.34
CA ASP A 106 13.30 5.75 1.78
C ASP A 106 13.13 5.54 3.28
N ARG A 107 13.52 6.52 4.10
CA ARG A 107 13.31 6.47 5.56
C ARG A 107 11.84 6.51 5.90
N GLY A 108 11.06 7.33 5.19
CA GLY A 108 9.60 7.37 5.32
C GLY A 108 8.94 6.02 5.05
N LEU A 109 9.37 5.34 3.98
CA LEU A 109 8.86 4.01 3.61
C LEU A 109 9.18 2.94 4.66
N VAL A 110 10.42 2.91 5.19
CA VAL A 110 10.82 1.98 6.25
C VAL A 110 10.05 2.26 7.54
N MET A 111 9.94 3.53 7.94
CA MET A 111 9.18 3.93 9.12
C MET A 111 7.70 3.52 9.00
N ALA A 112 7.09 3.74 7.83
CA ALA A 112 5.72 3.34 7.57
C ALA A 112 5.55 1.82 7.67
N GLY A 113 6.50 1.05 7.14
CA GLY A 113 6.45 -0.41 7.28
C GLY A 113 6.59 -0.91 8.71
N ILE A 114 7.42 -0.29 9.55
CA ILE A 114 7.47 -0.63 10.97
C ILE A 114 6.11 -0.33 11.64
N VAL A 115 5.50 0.82 11.35
CA VAL A 115 4.20 1.20 11.90
C VAL A 115 3.09 0.24 11.44
N PHE A 116 3.03 -0.11 10.16
CA PHE A 116 2.05 -1.07 9.66
C PHE A 116 2.28 -2.47 10.22
N PHE A 117 3.54 -2.89 10.39
CA PHE A 117 3.85 -4.17 11.02
C PHE A 117 3.31 -4.22 12.46
N ILE A 118 3.51 -3.16 13.25
CA ILE A 118 2.94 -3.04 14.60
C ILE A 118 1.41 -3.08 14.55
N ILE A 119 0.77 -2.36 13.62
CA ILE A 119 -0.70 -2.37 13.47
C ILE A 119 -1.21 -3.77 13.16
N VAL A 120 -0.53 -4.51 12.28
CA VAL A 120 -0.89 -5.90 11.96
C VAL A 120 -0.71 -6.80 13.17
N LEU A 121 0.41 -6.70 13.90
CA LEU A 121 0.62 -7.46 15.12
C LEU A 121 -0.44 -7.18 16.19
N VAL A 122 -0.82 -5.92 16.40
CA VAL A 122 -1.89 -5.53 17.32
C VAL A 122 -3.24 -6.09 16.86
N GLY A 123 -3.52 -6.04 15.55
CA GLY A 123 -4.72 -6.62 14.96
C GLY A 123 -4.80 -8.14 15.18
N VAL A 124 -3.69 -8.85 14.94
CA VAL A 124 -3.58 -10.30 15.22
C VAL A 124 -3.71 -10.60 16.70
N GLY A 125 -3.04 -9.83 17.57
CA GLY A 125 -3.14 -9.99 19.03
C GLY A 125 -4.58 -9.78 19.54
N SER A 126 -5.26 -8.78 18.98
CA SER A 126 -6.66 -8.50 19.28
C SER A 126 -7.60 -9.60 18.77
N TYR A 127 -7.32 -10.16 17.59
CA TYR A 127 -8.02 -11.34 17.06
C TYR A 127 -7.88 -12.54 18.00
N LEU A 128 -6.66 -12.83 18.47
CA LEU A 128 -6.41 -13.92 19.41
C LEU A 128 -7.09 -13.69 20.76
N ALA A 129 -7.20 -12.44 21.23
CA ALA A 129 -7.82 -12.08 22.50
C ALA A 129 -9.36 -12.13 22.48
N ILE A 130 -9.99 -11.72 21.38
CA ILE A 130 -11.46 -11.68 21.24
C ILE A 130 -12.05 -13.07 20.97
N GLY A 131 -11.23 -14.01 20.49
CA GLY A 131 -11.61 -15.39 20.22
C GLY A 131 -11.61 -15.69 18.72
N PRO A 132 -10.93 -16.77 18.27
CA PRO A 132 -10.81 -17.12 16.86
C PRO A 132 -12.15 -17.28 16.14
N ASP A 133 -13.18 -17.76 16.85
CA ASP A 133 -14.46 -18.15 16.28
C ASP A 133 -15.30 -16.96 15.80
N PHE A 134 -15.19 -15.80 16.46
CA PHE A 134 -15.95 -14.61 16.07
C PHE A 134 -15.52 -14.10 14.68
N VAL A 135 -14.20 -13.94 14.48
CA VAL A 135 -13.67 -13.47 13.19
C VAL A 135 -13.77 -14.57 12.13
N LYS A 136 -13.54 -15.84 12.48
CA LYS A 136 -13.79 -16.95 11.54
C LYS A 136 -15.25 -16.96 11.07
N GLY A 137 -16.20 -16.74 11.96
CA GLY A 137 -17.63 -16.66 11.63
C GLY A 137 -17.95 -15.52 10.66
N GLU A 138 -17.49 -14.31 10.97
CA GLU A 138 -17.73 -13.14 10.10
C GLU A 138 -17.02 -13.27 8.75
N LEU A 139 -15.78 -13.77 8.74
CA LEU A 139 -15.03 -13.99 7.50
C LEU A 139 -15.67 -15.09 6.65
N THR A 140 -16.18 -16.15 7.27
CA THR A 140 -16.94 -17.19 6.58
C THR A 140 -18.22 -16.60 5.98
N ARG A 141 -18.90 -15.69 6.69
CA ARG A 141 -20.10 -15.01 6.18
C ARG A 141 -19.79 -14.13 4.97
N VAL A 142 -18.74 -13.31 5.05
CA VAL A 142 -18.30 -12.45 3.94
C VAL A 142 -17.85 -13.29 2.75
N LEU A 143 -17.06 -14.34 3.00
CA LEU A 143 -16.56 -15.22 1.96
C LEU A 143 -17.68 -16.03 1.32
N ALA A 144 -18.66 -16.51 2.09
CA ALA A 144 -19.84 -17.20 1.56
C ALA A 144 -20.63 -16.27 0.63
N GLY A 145 -20.86 -15.01 1.02
CA GLY A 145 -21.51 -14.02 0.15
C GLY A 145 -20.72 -13.77 -1.15
N PHE A 146 -19.39 -13.71 -1.07
CA PHE A 146 -18.54 -13.56 -2.26
C PHE A 146 -18.54 -14.82 -3.15
N ILE A 147 -18.49 -16.01 -2.54
CA ILE A 147 -18.61 -17.30 -3.24
C ILE A 147 -19.96 -17.40 -3.97
N ASP A 148 -21.04 -17.00 -3.32
CA ASP A 148 -22.37 -17.00 -3.92
C ASP A 148 -22.48 -16.00 -5.08
N GLN A 149 -21.82 -14.84 -4.96
CA GLN A 149 -21.71 -13.88 -6.06
C GLN A 149 -20.91 -14.47 -7.23
N ILE A 150 -19.76 -15.09 -6.98
CA ILE A 150 -18.96 -15.76 -8.02
C ILE A 150 -19.77 -16.87 -8.70
N LYS A 151 -20.49 -17.69 -7.93
CA LYS A 151 -21.37 -18.74 -8.47
C LYS A 151 -22.43 -18.14 -9.40
N LYS A 152 -23.02 -17.02 -9.02
CA LYS A 152 -24.04 -16.33 -9.81
C LYS A 152 -23.47 -15.72 -11.09
N GLU A 153 -22.31 -15.08 -11.01
CA GLU A 153 -21.65 -14.46 -12.16
C GLU A 153 -21.07 -15.48 -13.15
N ASN A 154 -20.72 -16.68 -12.67
CA ASN A 154 -20.10 -17.74 -13.47
C ASN A 154 -21.03 -18.96 -13.68
N ALA A 155 -22.34 -18.80 -13.47
CA ALA A 155 -23.29 -19.91 -13.58
C ALA A 155 -23.26 -20.55 -14.97
N ASP A 156 -23.17 -19.74 -16.03
CA ASP A 156 -23.09 -20.21 -17.42
C ASP A 156 -21.77 -20.95 -17.70
N PHE A 157 -20.66 -20.50 -17.11
CA PHE A 157 -19.36 -21.15 -17.24
C PHE A 157 -19.34 -22.50 -16.51
N ILE A 158 -19.95 -22.58 -15.33
CA ILE A 158 -20.08 -23.84 -14.58
C ILE A 158 -21.00 -24.82 -15.33
N ALA A 159 -22.07 -24.32 -15.95
CA ALA A 159 -23.00 -25.12 -16.73
C ALA A 159 -22.41 -25.66 -18.04
N GLN A 160 -21.48 -24.92 -18.66
CA GLN A 160 -20.75 -25.37 -19.86
C GLN A 160 -19.83 -26.57 -19.57
N GLY A 161 -19.47 -26.80 -18.31
CA GLY A 161 -18.58 -27.89 -17.91
C GLY A 161 -17.14 -27.69 -18.41
N GLY A 162 -16.29 -28.70 -18.19
CA GLY A 162 -14.86 -28.65 -18.49
C GLY A 162 -13.99 -28.72 -17.23
N ASP A 163 -12.70 -28.92 -17.42
CA ASP A 163 -11.76 -29.12 -16.30
C ASP A 163 -11.62 -27.86 -15.44
N ASP A 164 -11.62 -26.66 -16.06
CA ASP A 164 -11.58 -25.38 -15.33
C ASP A 164 -12.86 -25.14 -14.51
N ALA A 165 -14.02 -25.50 -15.06
CA ALA A 165 -15.30 -25.42 -14.35
C ALA A 165 -15.35 -26.37 -13.15
N ARG A 166 -14.75 -27.57 -13.27
CA ARG A 166 -14.60 -28.53 -12.17
C ARG A 166 -13.68 -28.01 -11.07
N VAL A 167 -12.53 -27.43 -11.44
CA VAL A 167 -11.60 -26.82 -10.47
C VAL A 167 -12.29 -25.69 -9.72
N LEU A 168 -13.02 -24.82 -10.42
CA LEU A 168 -13.80 -23.75 -9.79
C LEU A 168 -14.88 -24.34 -8.86
N GLN A 169 -15.60 -25.38 -9.31
CA GLN A 169 -16.63 -26.02 -8.50
C GLN A 169 -16.07 -26.67 -7.24
N ASP A 170 -14.92 -27.33 -7.32
CA ASP A 170 -14.26 -27.97 -6.18
C ASP A 170 -13.71 -26.94 -5.19
N LEU A 171 -13.17 -25.82 -5.67
CA LEU A 171 -12.85 -24.66 -4.81
C LEU A 171 -14.10 -24.15 -4.07
N LEU A 172 -15.24 -24.05 -4.76
CA LEU A 172 -16.48 -23.53 -4.17
C LEU A 172 -17.19 -24.52 -3.20
N LYS A 173 -16.80 -25.80 -3.18
CA LYS A 173 -17.40 -26.83 -2.32
C LYS A 173 -16.91 -26.80 -0.87
N ASP A 174 -15.66 -26.36 -0.63
CA ASP A 174 -15.09 -26.31 0.71
C ASP A 174 -14.67 -24.89 1.13
N PRO A 175 -15.65 -24.03 1.48
CA PRO A 175 -15.37 -22.66 1.90
C PRO A 175 -14.53 -22.62 3.19
N LYS A 176 -14.58 -23.65 4.04
CA LYS A 176 -13.84 -23.67 5.30
C LYS A 176 -12.33 -23.75 5.05
N THR A 177 -11.91 -24.65 4.16
CA THR A 177 -10.49 -24.76 3.78
C THR A 177 -9.99 -23.48 3.12
N ILE A 178 -10.83 -22.78 2.34
CA ILE A 178 -10.48 -21.47 1.78
C ILE A 178 -10.32 -20.42 2.89
N VAL A 179 -11.23 -20.37 3.87
CA VAL A 179 -11.13 -19.44 5.02
C VAL A 179 -9.86 -19.69 5.81
N GLU A 180 -9.52 -20.95 6.10
CA GLU A 180 -8.30 -21.27 6.85
C GLU A 180 -7.04 -20.89 6.11
N ASN A 181 -6.96 -21.24 4.82
CA ASN A 181 -5.86 -20.80 3.97
C ASN A 181 -5.79 -19.28 3.92
N PHE A 182 -6.92 -18.60 3.71
CA PHE A 182 -7.02 -17.14 3.72
C PHE A 182 -6.47 -16.54 5.01
N LEU A 183 -6.91 -17.01 6.17
CA LEU A 183 -6.45 -16.49 7.46
C LEU A 183 -4.94 -16.67 7.66
N ASN A 184 -4.37 -17.77 7.17
CA ASN A 184 -2.93 -18.04 7.27
C ASN A 184 -2.08 -17.03 6.49
N TRP A 185 -2.57 -16.49 5.36
CA TRP A 185 -1.86 -15.46 4.58
C TRP A 185 -2.44 -14.05 4.71
N ALA A 186 -3.59 -13.89 5.35
CA ALA A 186 -4.30 -12.61 5.46
C ALA A 186 -3.43 -11.52 6.09
N CYS A 187 -2.64 -11.88 7.11
CA CYS A 187 -1.73 -10.96 7.78
C CYS A 187 -0.69 -10.40 6.80
N ALA A 188 0.01 -11.29 6.10
CA ALA A 188 0.96 -10.96 5.04
C ALA A 188 0.36 -10.11 3.92
N ALA A 189 -0.80 -10.51 3.39
CA ALA A 189 -1.42 -9.77 2.31
C ALA A 189 -1.90 -8.39 2.76
N PHE A 190 -2.49 -8.29 3.95
CA PHE A 190 -2.95 -7.01 4.48
C PHE A 190 -1.78 -6.04 4.67
N PHE A 191 -0.67 -6.50 5.25
CA PHE A 191 0.57 -5.71 5.32
C PHE A 191 1.06 -5.30 3.93
N SER A 192 1.11 -6.24 2.99
CA SER A 192 1.59 -6.00 1.62
C SER A 192 0.73 -4.97 0.90
N ILE A 193 -0.59 -5.03 1.05
CA ILE A 193 -1.54 -4.06 0.48
C ILE A 193 -1.34 -2.68 1.11
N LEU A 194 -1.20 -2.60 2.43
CA LEU A 194 -0.95 -1.33 3.12
C LEU A 194 0.38 -0.70 2.67
N MET A 195 1.43 -1.50 2.61
CA MET A 195 2.76 -1.05 2.17
C MET A 195 2.79 -0.62 0.72
N PHE A 196 2.20 -1.41 -0.17
CA PHE A 196 2.11 -1.08 -1.58
C PHE A 196 1.26 0.17 -1.81
N GLY A 197 0.13 0.30 -1.11
CA GLY A 197 -0.73 1.48 -1.15
C GLY A 197 -0.03 2.74 -0.63
N HIS A 198 0.73 2.62 0.46
CA HIS A 198 1.58 3.71 0.96
C HIS A 198 2.62 4.14 -0.08
N TRP A 199 3.33 3.19 -0.69
CA TRP A 199 4.31 3.47 -1.73
C TRP A 199 3.69 4.18 -2.94
N LEU A 200 2.54 3.71 -3.44
CA LEU A 200 1.81 4.34 -4.54
C LEU A 200 1.33 5.76 -4.18
N CYS A 201 0.73 5.93 -3.00
CA CYS A 201 0.29 7.24 -2.54
C CYS A 201 1.45 8.22 -2.43
N LEU A 202 2.60 7.78 -1.90
CA LEU A 202 3.80 8.60 -1.79
C LEU A 202 4.31 9.02 -3.18
N ILE A 203 4.31 8.12 -4.18
CA ILE A 203 4.63 8.46 -5.58
C ILE A 203 3.70 9.57 -6.09
N ILE A 204 2.39 9.44 -5.91
CA ILE A 204 1.41 10.41 -6.42
C ILE A 204 1.55 11.77 -5.74
N VAL A 205 1.78 11.78 -4.43
CA VAL A 205 1.99 13.00 -3.64
C VAL A 205 3.29 13.70 -4.06
N LEU A 206 4.39 12.97 -4.24
CA LEU A 206 5.66 13.53 -4.72
C LEU A 206 5.57 14.01 -6.17
N ARG A 207 4.81 13.33 -7.01
CA ARG A 207 4.52 13.76 -8.39
C ARG A 207 3.73 15.05 -8.44
N SER A 208 2.85 15.25 -7.47
CA SER A 208 2.03 16.46 -7.32
C SER A 208 2.73 17.54 -6.49
N SER A 209 4.06 17.50 -6.40
CA SER A 209 4.83 18.40 -5.54
C SER A 209 4.69 19.88 -5.85
N LEU A 210 4.39 20.25 -7.10
CA LEU A 210 4.14 21.64 -7.49
C LEU A 210 3.00 22.31 -6.69
N VAL A 211 2.02 21.52 -6.25
CA VAL A 211 0.84 22.02 -5.52
C VAL A 211 1.21 22.45 -4.10
N TRP A 212 2.05 21.66 -3.42
CA TRP A 212 2.35 21.86 -2.00
C TRP A 212 3.74 22.45 -1.72
N LYS A 213 4.70 22.35 -2.66
CA LYS A 213 6.05 22.92 -2.49
C LYS A 213 6.07 24.44 -2.29
N LYS A 214 5.03 25.14 -2.78
CA LYS A 214 4.86 26.59 -2.53
C LYS A 214 4.75 26.93 -1.04
N LYS A 215 4.26 25.99 -0.22
CA LYS A 215 4.09 26.17 1.24
C LYS A 215 5.14 25.42 2.06
N ARG A 216 5.81 24.42 1.49
CA ARG A 216 6.72 23.51 2.20
C ARG A 216 7.96 23.23 1.37
N ALA A 217 9.13 23.60 1.88
CA ALA A 217 10.41 23.20 1.29
C ALA A 217 10.59 21.68 1.49
N TYR A 218 10.92 20.98 0.41
CA TYR A 218 11.22 19.54 0.43
C TYR A 218 12.13 19.21 -0.74
N ASP A 219 13.34 18.75 -0.42
CA ASP A 219 14.43 18.62 -1.38
C ASP A 219 14.37 17.31 -2.18
N PHE A 220 13.71 16.29 -1.62
CA PHE A 220 13.63 14.99 -2.27
C PHE A 220 12.59 14.97 -3.40
N THR A 221 12.82 14.05 -4.33
CA THR A 221 12.03 13.86 -5.55
C THR A 221 11.63 12.40 -5.70
N ILE A 222 10.73 12.10 -6.65
CA ILE A 222 10.32 10.72 -6.98
C ILE A 222 11.52 9.81 -7.26
N ARG A 223 12.60 10.36 -7.84
CA ARG A 223 13.82 9.58 -8.13
C ARG A 223 14.40 8.94 -6.88
N HIS A 224 14.36 9.63 -5.73
CA HIS A 224 14.87 9.10 -4.46
C HIS A 224 14.02 7.93 -3.95
N LEU A 225 12.71 7.94 -4.22
CA LEU A 225 11.81 6.85 -3.88
C LEU A 225 11.96 5.64 -4.81
N ILE A 226 12.17 5.86 -6.12
CA ILE A 226 12.42 4.79 -7.09
C ILE A 226 13.82 4.18 -6.89
N SER A 227 14.78 4.97 -6.40
CA SER A 227 16.11 4.48 -6.01
C SER A 227 16.15 3.86 -4.62
N PHE A 228 14.99 3.48 -4.06
CA PHE A 228 14.93 2.80 -2.77
C PHE A 228 15.78 1.53 -2.80
N LYS A 229 16.59 1.36 -1.76
CA LYS A 229 17.35 0.15 -1.45
C LYS A 229 16.95 -0.26 -0.04
N ALA A 230 16.50 -1.51 0.14
CA ALA A 230 16.18 -2.00 1.46
C ALA A 230 17.43 -1.95 2.37
N PRO A 231 17.29 -1.66 3.68
CA PRO A 231 18.42 -1.70 4.60
C PRO A 231 19.10 -3.07 4.58
N GLU A 232 20.44 -3.10 4.63
CA GLU A 232 21.21 -4.35 4.55
C GLU A 232 20.84 -5.34 5.66
N PHE A 233 20.45 -4.84 6.84
CA PHE A 233 20.04 -5.69 7.95
C PHE A 233 18.77 -6.52 7.65
N PHE A 234 17.94 -6.15 6.66
CA PHE A 234 16.76 -6.92 6.26
C PHE A 234 17.12 -8.29 5.65
N VAL A 235 18.37 -8.48 5.20
CA VAL A 235 18.84 -9.76 4.68
C VAL A 235 18.82 -10.85 5.75
N TRP A 236 19.10 -10.52 7.02
CA TRP A 236 19.12 -11.50 8.11
C TRP A 236 17.72 -12.06 8.43
N PRO A 237 16.68 -11.22 8.66
CA PRO A 237 15.30 -11.70 8.74
C PRO A 237 14.85 -12.46 7.49
N LEU A 238 15.33 -12.11 6.30
CA LEU A 238 14.97 -12.82 5.07
C LEU A 238 15.53 -14.25 5.06
N ILE A 239 16.80 -14.43 5.42
CA ILE A 239 17.43 -15.75 5.55
C ILE A 239 16.71 -16.57 6.62
N MET A 240 16.37 -15.95 7.76
CA MET A 240 15.59 -16.60 8.81
C MET A 240 14.21 -17.04 8.32
N ALA A 241 13.50 -16.18 7.57
CA ALA A 241 12.19 -16.49 7.01
C ALA A 241 12.28 -17.66 6.01
N LEU A 242 13.28 -17.67 5.14
CA LEU A 242 13.54 -18.79 4.22
C LEU A 242 13.86 -20.09 4.96
N GLY A 243 14.69 -20.01 6.02
CA GLY A 243 14.97 -21.15 6.89
C GLY A 243 13.72 -21.70 7.57
N LEU A 244 12.83 -20.83 8.05
CA LEU A 244 11.53 -21.22 8.61
C LEU A 244 10.60 -21.84 7.57
N VAL A 245 10.63 -21.40 6.31
CA VAL A 245 9.84 -22.05 5.26
C VAL A 245 10.35 -23.46 4.95
N LEU A 246 11.67 -23.66 4.91
CA LEU A 246 12.27 -24.95 4.52
C LEU A 246 12.31 -25.98 5.67
N VAL A 247 12.60 -25.52 6.89
CA VAL A 247 12.86 -26.39 8.05
C VAL A 247 11.80 -26.22 9.15
N GLY A 248 10.96 -25.19 9.06
CA GLY A 248 9.98 -24.88 10.10
C GLY A 248 8.96 -25.97 10.34
N GLU A 249 8.62 -26.77 9.31
CA GLU A 249 7.72 -27.92 9.48
C GLU A 249 8.29 -28.97 10.44
N TYR A 250 9.60 -29.19 10.42
CA TYR A 250 10.25 -30.16 11.30
C TYR A 250 10.40 -29.68 12.75
N ILE A 251 10.49 -28.36 12.96
CA ILE A 251 10.76 -27.77 14.30
C ILE A 251 9.47 -27.32 14.99
N LEU A 252 8.58 -26.66 14.25
CA LEU A 252 7.38 -25.98 14.75
C LEU A 252 6.09 -26.52 14.11
N GLY A 253 6.17 -27.58 13.30
CA GLY A 253 5.02 -28.12 12.58
C GLY A 253 4.49 -27.14 11.51
N PRO A 254 3.20 -27.25 11.13
CA PRO A 254 2.59 -26.40 10.10
C PRO A 254 2.69 -24.89 10.39
N VAL A 255 2.74 -24.51 11.66
CA VAL A 255 2.84 -23.11 12.11
C VAL A 255 4.18 -22.49 11.69
N GLY A 256 5.27 -23.27 11.71
CA GLY A 256 6.61 -22.80 11.31
C GLY A 256 6.62 -22.31 9.87
N THR A 257 6.04 -23.09 8.95
CA THR A 257 5.95 -22.75 7.53
C THR A 257 5.07 -21.51 7.31
N VAL A 258 3.93 -21.42 8.01
CA VAL A 258 3.03 -20.25 7.92
C VAL A 258 3.73 -18.97 8.39
N LEU A 259 4.46 -19.02 9.51
CA LEU A 259 5.24 -17.88 10.01
C LEU A 259 6.34 -17.50 9.03
N GLY A 260 7.11 -18.47 8.53
CA GLY A 260 8.16 -18.25 7.54
C GLY A 260 7.62 -17.56 6.29
N MET A 261 6.49 -18.03 5.76
CA MET A 261 5.84 -17.42 4.59
C MET A 261 5.36 -15.99 4.89
N ASN A 262 4.75 -15.73 6.05
CA ASN A 262 4.31 -14.39 6.40
C ASN A 262 5.47 -13.39 6.49
N PHE A 263 6.57 -13.77 7.15
CA PHE A 263 7.78 -12.95 7.19
C PHE A 263 8.38 -12.73 5.81
N LEU A 264 8.36 -13.74 4.95
CA LEU A 264 8.85 -13.63 3.58
C LEU A 264 8.02 -12.61 2.78
N TYR A 265 6.70 -12.58 2.94
CA TYR A 265 5.86 -11.55 2.31
C TYR A 265 6.08 -10.15 2.91
N PHE A 266 6.22 -10.03 4.23
CA PHE A 266 6.51 -8.75 4.89
C PHE A 266 7.81 -8.12 4.38
N LEU A 267 8.87 -8.93 4.19
CA LEU A 267 10.12 -8.44 3.63
C LEU A 267 10.05 -8.31 2.11
N GLY A 268 9.34 -9.23 1.46
CA GLY A 268 9.18 -9.33 0.02
C GLY A 268 8.61 -8.05 -0.60
N VAL A 269 7.72 -7.33 0.09
CA VAL A 269 7.19 -6.05 -0.43
C VAL A 269 8.27 -4.97 -0.54
N PHE A 270 9.24 -4.91 0.37
CA PHE A 270 10.35 -3.96 0.29
C PHE A 270 11.29 -4.31 -0.86
N TYR A 271 11.61 -5.58 -1.03
CA TYR A 271 12.42 -6.05 -2.15
C TYR A 271 11.69 -5.89 -3.47
N PHE A 272 10.37 -6.08 -3.51
CA PHE A 272 9.55 -5.77 -4.67
C PHE A 272 9.68 -4.29 -5.07
N ILE A 273 9.58 -3.36 -4.13
CA ILE A 273 9.76 -1.92 -4.39
C ILE A 273 11.18 -1.64 -4.91
N GLN A 274 12.21 -2.25 -4.31
CA GLN A 274 13.59 -2.15 -4.78
C GLN A 274 13.74 -2.68 -6.22
N GLY A 275 13.16 -3.84 -6.52
CA GLY A 275 13.19 -4.47 -7.84
C GLY A 275 12.46 -3.67 -8.92
N VAL A 276 11.32 -3.06 -8.60
CA VAL A 276 10.65 -2.07 -9.48
C VAL A 276 11.62 -0.93 -9.83
N GLY A 277 12.39 -0.47 -8.85
CA GLY A 277 13.41 0.56 -9.04
C GLY A 277 14.55 0.14 -9.97
N VAL A 278 15.03 -1.10 -9.85
CA VAL A 278 16.04 -1.67 -10.77
C VAL A 278 15.47 -1.78 -12.18
N TYR A 279 14.25 -2.32 -12.31
CA TYR A 279 13.58 -2.45 -13.60
C TYR A 279 13.35 -1.10 -14.29
N TYR A 280 12.98 -0.07 -13.52
CA TYR A 280 12.86 1.30 -14.03
C TYR A 280 14.19 1.82 -14.63
N ASP A 281 15.31 1.57 -13.95
CA ASP A 281 16.64 1.97 -14.43
C ASP A 281 17.05 1.19 -15.68
N VAL A 282 16.71 -0.10 -15.78
CA VAL A 282 16.90 -0.91 -16.99
C VAL A 282 16.12 -0.34 -18.17
N LEU A 283 14.84 -0.01 -18.01
CA LEU A 283 14.04 0.61 -19.08
C LEU A 283 14.63 1.94 -19.53
N GLN A 284 15.16 2.73 -18.58
CA GLN A 284 15.85 3.98 -18.89
C GLN A 284 17.16 3.75 -19.65
N MET A 285 17.90 2.69 -19.34
CA MET A 285 19.12 2.29 -20.07
C MET A 285 18.81 1.87 -21.50
N VAL A 286 17.72 1.13 -21.73
CA VAL A 286 17.25 0.73 -23.07
C VAL A 286 16.72 1.93 -23.87
N GLY A 287 16.53 3.09 -23.24
CA GLY A 287 16.08 4.31 -23.91
C GLY A 287 14.57 4.47 -23.96
N ILE A 288 13.81 3.62 -23.26
CA ILE A 288 12.35 3.72 -23.19
C ILE A 288 12.00 4.92 -22.28
N ARG A 289 11.39 5.95 -22.86
CA ARG A 289 11.05 7.22 -22.17
C ARG A 289 9.53 7.47 -22.18
N GLY A 290 9.12 8.46 -21.40
CA GLY A 290 7.74 8.97 -21.41
C GLY A 290 6.70 8.04 -20.77
N GLY A 291 5.46 8.11 -21.28
CA GLY A 291 4.31 7.38 -20.77
C GLY A 291 4.44 5.86 -20.92
N PHE A 292 4.98 5.40 -22.05
CA PHE A 292 5.16 3.97 -22.33
C PHE A 292 5.99 3.26 -21.26
N ARG A 293 7.05 3.90 -20.75
CA ARG A 293 7.82 3.38 -19.61
C ARG A 293 6.96 3.13 -18.37
N SER A 294 6.03 4.04 -18.08
CA SER A 294 5.18 3.91 -16.89
C SER A 294 4.21 2.76 -17.04
N ILE A 295 3.66 2.55 -18.25
CA ILE A 295 2.81 1.40 -18.58
C ILE A 295 3.58 0.09 -18.39
N LEU A 296 4.79 -0.02 -18.92
CA LEU A 296 5.62 -1.23 -18.75
C LEU A 296 5.95 -1.52 -17.29
N VAL A 297 6.26 -0.49 -16.49
CA VAL A 297 6.51 -0.66 -15.05
C VAL A 297 5.27 -1.15 -14.33
N ILE A 298 4.08 -0.60 -14.63
CA ILE A 298 2.82 -1.06 -14.03
C ILE A 298 2.52 -2.49 -14.46
N LEU A 299 2.69 -2.81 -15.74
CA LEU A 299 2.46 -4.16 -16.27
C LEU A 299 3.39 -5.18 -15.61
N ALA A 300 4.68 -4.87 -15.49
CA ALA A 300 5.64 -5.71 -14.79
C ALA A 300 5.31 -5.84 -13.29
N ALA A 301 4.89 -4.74 -12.65
CA ALA A 301 4.47 -4.75 -11.25
C ALA A 301 3.26 -5.65 -11.00
N VAL A 302 2.34 -5.80 -11.96
CA VAL A 302 1.15 -6.66 -11.85
C VAL A 302 1.46 -8.10 -12.27
N MET A 303 2.08 -8.30 -13.43
CA MET A 303 2.28 -9.62 -14.03
C MET A 303 3.55 -10.34 -13.53
N ALA A 304 4.59 -9.58 -13.20
CA ALA A 304 5.92 -10.10 -12.87
C ALA A 304 6.35 -9.72 -11.44
N TYR A 305 5.41 -9.53 -10.52
CA TYR A 305 5.70 -9.08 -9.15
C TYR A 305 6.69 -10.00 -8.41
N ARG A 306 6.57 -11.32 -8.58
CA ARG A 306 7.50 -12.31 -7.98
C ARG A 306 8.92 -12.14 -8.51
N PHE A 307 9.04 -11.99 -9.83
CA PHE A 307 10.33 -11.77 -10.48
C PHE A 307 10.97 -10.47 -10.01
N LEU A 308 10.18 -9.39 -9.91
CA LEU A 308 10.66 -8.10 -9.39
C LEU A 308 11.15 -8.21 -7.94
N ALA A 309 10.42 -8.93 -7.07
CA ALA A 309 10.87 -9.17 -5.71
C ALA A 309 12.22 -9.91 -5.67
N ILE A 310 12.38 -10.96 -6.49
CA ILE A 310 13.63 -11.71 -6.60
C ILE A 310 14.78 -10.82 -7.10
N VAL A 311 14.56 -10.01 -8.13
CA VAL A 311 15.56 -9.04 -8.63
C VAL A 311 15.96 -8.06 -7.54
N GLY A 312 14.99 -7.56 -6.76
CA GLY A 312 15.27 -6.66 -5.65
C GLY A 312 16.04 -7.31 -4.51
N VAL A 313 15.81 -8.59 -4.24
CA VAL A 313 16.64 -9.41 -3.34
C VAL A 313 18.07 -9.45 -3.89
N PHE A 314 18.27 -9.92 -5.13
CA PHE A 314 19.61 -10.02 -5.73
C PHE A 314 20.38 -8.69 -5.84
N ASP A 315 19.67 -7.57 -5.99
CA ASP A 315 20.28 -6.23 -6.04
C ASP A 315 21.03 -5.85 -4.75
N GLN A 316 20.73 -6.51 -3.61
CA GLN A 316 21.52 -6.32 -2.39
C GLN A 316 22.97 -6.79 -2.54
N TRP A 317 23.21 -7.91 -3.24
CA TRP A 317 24.55 -8.48 -3.39
C TRP A 317 25.27 -8.00 -4.64
N ILE A 318 24.56 -7.86 -5.77
CA ILE A 318 25.19 -7.62 -7.08
C ILE A 318 25.23 -6.12 -7.44
N ASN A 319 24.41 -5.28 -6.78
CA ASN A 319 24.25 -3.85 -7.08
C ASN A 319 24.07 -3.59 -8.59
N PHE A 320 22.96 -4.07 -9.16
CA PHE A 320 22.67 -3.99 -10.58
C PHE A 320 22.70 -2.55 -11.10
N ARG A 321 22.28 -1.59 -10.27
CA ARG A 321 22.26 -0.16 -10.62
C ARG A 321 23.67 0.38 -10.91
N GLN A 322 24.68 -0.07 -10.17
CA GLN A 322 26.07 0.33 -10.44
C GLN A 322 26.57 -0.27 -11.76
N GLN A 323 26.25 -1.54 -12.02
CA GLN A 323 26.62 -2.20 -13.28
C GLN A 323 25.98 -1.52 -14.49
N ILE A 324 24.70 -1.15 -14.39
CA ILE A 324 23.96 -0.41 -15.43
C ILE A 324 24.63 0.94 -15.74
N LYS A 325 25.06 1.68 -14.70
CA LYS A 325 25.76 2.96 -14.88
C LYS A 325 27.10 2.79 -15.60
N ASN A 326 27.89 1.79 -15.20
CA ASN A 326 29.18 1.51 -15.81
C ASN A 326 29.03 1.11 -17.29
N PHE A 327 28.02 0.29 -17.60
CA PHE A 327 27.75 -0.12 -18.97
C PHE A 327 27.38 1.07 -19.88
N LYS A 328 26.60 2.03 -19.36
CA LYS A 328 26.24 3.24 -20.12
C LYS A 328 27.45 4.14 -20.37
N LYS A 329 28.35 4.29 -19.39
CA LYS A 329 29.58 5.08 -19.53
C LYS A 329 30.44 4.53 -20.67
N ASN A 330 30.67 3.22 -20.69
CA ASN A 330 31.49 2.57 -21.72
C ASN A 330 30.90 2.64 -23.13
N LYS A 331 29.57 2.79 -23.28
CA LYS A 331 28.95 3.02 -24.60
C LYS A 331 29.04 4.48 -25.07
N GLY A 332 29.17 5.44 -24.15
CA GLY A 332 29.32 6.85 -24.47
C GLY A 332 30.73 7.23 -24.92
N ASP A 333 31.75 6.47 -24.50
CA ASP A 333 33.16 6.71 -24.85
C ASP A 333 33.57 6.08 -26.21
N ASN A 334 32.68 5.32 -26.85
CA ASN A 334 32.90 4.64 -28.14
C ASN A 334 32.09 5.24 -29.32
N LEU A 335 31.57 6.45 -29.15
CA LEU A 335 30.89 7.26 -30.18
C LEU A 335 31.56 8.64 -30.20
#